data_AF-A0A9Y2EX36-F1
#
_entry.id   AF-A0A9Y2EX36-F1
#
_cell.length_a   1.000
_cell.length_b   1.000
_cell.length_c   1.000
_cell.angle_alpha   90.00
_cell.angle_beta   90.00
_cell.angle_gamma   90.00
#
_symmetry.space_group_name_H-M   'P 1'
#
loop_
_entity.id
_entity.type
_entity.pdbx_description
1 polymer ?
#
loop_
_entity_poly.entity_id
_entity_poly.type
_entity_poly.pdbx_seq_one_letter_code
_entity_poly.pdbx_strand_id
1 'polypeptide(L)'
;MITIIHGPMRSGKTFHKQAFAKKFDCTHIVDDWQPTIHEVPEDRRLALTYHSEKEIHRAIRKDRPSADVRIIDITTARMLIGVEPYAPYWSGGAAQ
;
A
#
# COMPACT_ATOMS: atom_id res chain seq x y z
N MET A 1 8.42 -10.31 -6.80
CA MET A 1 8.36 -9.16 -5.89
C MET A 1 6.94 -8.65 -5.75
N ILE A 2 6.40 -8.66 -4.53
CA ILE A 2 5.13 -8.00 -4.16
C ILE A 2 5.46 -6.63 -3.58
N THR A 3 4.66 -5.60 -3.90
CA THR A 3 4.81 -4.28 -3.25
C THR A 3 3.63 -4.03 -2.33
N ILE A 4 3.90 -3.73 -1.05
CA ILE A 4 2.89 -3.47 -0.03
C ILE A 4 3.05 -2.02 0.44
N ILE A 5 2.02 -1.21 0.24
CA ILE A 5 1.97 0.15 0.77
C ILE A 5 1.07 0.17 2.01
N HIS A 6 1.64 0.59 3.14
CA HIS A 6 0.94 0.66 4.41
C HIS A 6 0.80 2.09 4.93
N GLY A 7 -0.22 2.33 5.76
CA GLY A 7 -0.43 3.61 6.42
C GLY A 7 -1.86 3.77 6.91
N PRO A 8 -2.17 4.79 7.72
CA PRO A 8 -3.49 4.96 8.33
C PRO A 8 -4.61 5.05 7.29
N MET A 9 -5.85 4.76 7.69
CA MET A 9 -7.02 5.04 6.85
C MET A 9 -7.06 6.52 6.44
N ARG A 10 -7.69 6.81 5.29
CA ARG A 10 -7.83 8.18 4.73
C ARG A 10 -6.51 8.91 4.40
N SER A 11 -5.41 8.19 4.20
CA SER A 11 -4.11 8.73 3.75
C SER A 11 -3.97 8.92 2.23
N GLY A 12 -5.05 8.74 1.46
CA GLY A 12 -5.03 8.86 0.00
C GLY A 12 -4.41 7.66 -0.73
N LYS A 13 -4.16 6.52 -0.06
CA LYS A 13 -3.66 5.28 -0.68
C LYS A 13 -4.47 4.89 -1.93
N THR A 14 -5.79 4.77 -1.77
CA THR A 14 -6.72 4.38 -2.84
C THR A 14 -6.77 5.41 -3.97
N PHE A 15 -6.64 6.70 -3.66
CA PHE A 15 -6.63 7.77 -4.66
C PHE A 15 -5.40 7.67 -5.58
N HIS A 16 -4.23 7.36 -5.02
CA HIS A 16 -2.97 7.27 -5.79
C HIS A 16 -2.63 5.86 -6.29
N LYS A 17 -3.51 4.87 -6.13
CA LYS A 17 -3.22 3.45 -6.38
C LYS A 17 -2.66 3.16 -7.78
N GLN A 18 -3.18 3.84 -8.80
CA GLN A 18 -2.70 3.69 -10.19
C GLN A 18 -1.29 4.26 -10.38
N ALA A 19 -1.00 5.42 -9.77
CA ALA A 19 0.32 6.02 -9.83
C ALA A 19 1.37 5.13 -9.12
N PHE A 20 1.00 4.56 -7.97
CA PHE A 20 1.85 3.60 -7.27
C PHE A 20 2.10 2.35 -8.11
N ALA A 21 1.05 1.75 -8.68
CA ALA A 21 1.20 0.54 -9.49
C ALA A 21 2.14 0.78 -10.67
N LYS A 22 1.99 1.90 -11.37
CA LYS A 22 2.90 2.31 -12.45
C LYS A 22 4.33 2.53 -11.96
N LYS A 23 4.51 3.21 -10.82
CA LYS A 23 5.85 3.52 -10.26
C LYS A 23 6.62 2.25 -9.87
N PHE A 24 5.93 1.24 -9.39
CA PHE A 24 6.52 0.01 -8.89
C PHE A 24 6.41 -1.18 -9.85
N ASP A 25 6.05 -0.94 -11.11
CA ASP A 25 5.86 -1.98 -12.14
C ASP A 25 4.93 -3.13 -11.67
N CYS A 26 3.84 -2.76 -10.98
CA CYS A 26 2.85 -3.70 -10.50
C CYS A 26 1.76 -3.91 -11.57
N THR A 27 1.40 -5.17 -11.79
CA THR A 27 0.44 -5.61 -12.82
C THR A 27 -1.01 -5.60 -12.35
N HIS A 28 -1.23 -5.69 -11.04
CA HIS A 28 -2.55 -5.77 -10.42
C HIS A 28 -2.54 -5.01 -9.09
N ILE A 29 -3.72 -4.56 -8.67
CA ILE A 29 -3.91 -3.80 -7.43
C ILE A 29 -4.89 -4.56 -6.53
N VAL A 30 -4.52 -4.73 -5.27
CA VAL A 30 -5.37 -5.25 -4.20
C VAL A 30 -5.60 -4.12 -3.20
N ASP A 31 -6.81 -3.58 -3.23
CA ASP A 31 -7.28 -2.65 -2.19
C ASP A 31 -7.64 -3.44 -0.92
N ASP A 32 -7.42 -2.84 0.23
CA ASP A 32 -7.78 -3.39 1.55
C ASP A 32 -7.21 -4.79 1.85
N TRP A 33 -5.93 -5.00 1.54
CA TRP A 33 -5.26 -6.25 1.87
C TRP A 33 -5.06 -6.39 3.38
N GLN A 34 -5.57 -7.48 3.95
CA GLN A 34 -5.50 -7.79 5.38
C GLN A 34 -4.58 -8.99 5.60
N PRO A 35 -3.40 -8.80 6.26
CA PRO A 35 -2.40 -9.86 6.43
C PRO A 35 -2.87 -11.06 7.27
N THR A 36 -3.96 -10.93 8.02
CA THR A 36 -4.47 -11.97 8.93
C THR A 36 -5.44 -12.94 8.27
N ILE A 37 -6.04 -12.56 7.14
CA ILE A 37 -7.11 -13.32 6.47
C ILE A 37 -6.84 -13.57 4.98
N HIS A 38 -6.01 -12.74 4.34
CA HIS A 38 -5.64 -12.92 2.95
C HIS A 38 -4.27 -13.61 2.86
N GLU A 39 -4.15 -14.52 1.91
CA GLU A 39 -2.87 -15.11 1.52
C GLU A 39 -1.91 -14.01 1.03
N VAL A 40 -0.61 -14.25 1.19
CA VAL A 40 0.43 -13.39 0.63
C VAL A 40 0.36 -13.49 -0.90
N PRO A 41 0.18 -12.39 -1.64
CA PRO A 41 0.10 -12.44 -3.10
C PRO A 41 1.36 -13.09 -3.71
N GLU A 42 1.24 -13.78 -4.84
CA GLU A 42 2.40 -14.49 -5.44
C GLU A 42 3.01 -13.82 -6.66
N ASP A 43 2.42 -12.73 -7.14
CA ASP A 43 2.74 -12.06 -8.39
C ASP A 43 3.25 -10.62 -8.16
N ARG A 44 3.43 -9.87 -9.27
CA ARG A 44 3.79 -8.44 -9.24
C ARG A 44 2.59 -7.58 -8.86
N ARG A 45 1.99 -7.82 -7.70
CA ARG A 45 0.84 -7.07 -7.17
C ARG A 45 1.25 -5.91 -6.28
N LEU A 46 0.45 -4.86 -6.34
CA LEU A 46 0.42 -3.78 -5.35
C LEU A 46 -0.68 -4.09 -4.33
N ALA A 47 -0.32 -4.32 -3.07
CA ALA A 47 -1.27 -4.46 -1.96
C ALA A 47 -1.31 -3.17 -1.13
N LEU A 48 -2.52 -2.66 -0.87
CA LEU A 48 -2.73 -1.49 -0.02
C LEU A 48 -3.32 -1.94 1.31
N THR A 49 -2.72 -1.52 2.42
CA THR A 49 -3.17 -1.94 3.75
C THR A 49 -3.09 -0.82 4.77
N TYR A 50 -3.85 -0.95 5.86
CA TYR A 50 -3.76 -0.08 7.03
C TYR A 50 -3.02 -0.72 8.21
N HIS A 51 -2.60 -1.97 8.07
CA HIS A 51 -1.83 -2.67 9.10
C HIS A 51 -0.42 -2.09 9.22
N SER A 52 0.18 -2.28 10.40
CA SER A 52 1.56 -1.88 10.66
C SER A 52 2.55 -2.78 9.92
N GLU A 53 3.74 -2.25 9.63
CA GLU A 53 4.85 -2.99 9.05
C GLU A 53 5.17 -4.28 9.83
N LYS A 54 5.09 -4.22 11.17
CA LYS A 54 5.31 -5.39 12.04
C LYS A 54 4.28 -6.51 11.82
N GLU A 55 3.01 -6.15 11.68
CA GLU A 55 1.94 -7.13 11.40
C GLU A 55 2.12 -7.76 10.02
N ILE A 56 2.46 -6.93 9.02
CA ILE A 56 2.72 -7.36 7.65
C ILE A 56 3.88 -8.35 7.62
N HIS A 57 5.02 -8.00 8.24
CA HIS A 57 6.17 -8.90 8.32
C HIS A 57 5.85 -10.21 9.01
N ARG A 58 5.12 -10.17 10.13
CA ARG A 58 4.74 -11.37 10.88
C ARG A 58 3.89 -12.31 10.03
N ALA A 59 2.92 -11.76 9.28
CA ALA A 59 2.07 -12.53 8.38
C ALA A 59 2.88 -13.17 7.24
N ILE A 60 3.71 -12.38 6.57
CA ILE A 60 4.54 -12.87 5.44
C ILE A 60 5.49 -13.97 5.91
N ARG A 61 6.14 -13.81 7.07
CA ARG A 61 7.05 -14.82 7.60
C ARG A 61 6.34 -16.11 8.02
N LYS A 62 5.05 -16.03 8.38
CA LYS A 62 4.24 -17.20 8.75
C LYS A 62 3.75 -17.96 7.51
N ASP A 63 3.27 -17.23 6.51
CA ASP A 63 2.61 -17.79 5.33
C ASP A 63 3.64 -18.18 4.25
N ARG A 64 4.52 -17.24 3.88
CA ARG A 64 5.48 -17.41 2.79
C ARG A 64 6.84 -16.77 3.11
N PRO A 65 7.69 -17.42 3.93
CA PRO A 65 8.92 -16.83 4.45
C PRO A 65 9.98 -16.51 3.39
N SER A 66 9.90 -17.15 2.22
CA SER A 66 10.77 -16.91 1.05
C SER A 66 10.21 -15.86 0.09
N ALA A 67 9.07 -15.23 0.39
CA ALA A 67 8.48 -14.22 -0.47
C ALA A 67 9.39 -12.99 -0.60
N ASP A 68 9.64 -12.59 -1.83
CA ASP A 68 10.29 -11.33 -2.16
C ASP A 68 9.26 -10.19 -2.06
N VAL A 69 9.39 -9.38 -1.00
CA VAL A 69 8.42 -8.37 -0.61
C VAL A 69 9.09 -7.02 -0.43
N ARG A 70 8.44 -5.97 -0.93
CA ARG A 70 8.80 -4.58 -0.71
C ARG A 70 7.71 -3.90 0.10
N ILE A 71 8.01 -3.52 1.34
CA ILE A 71 7.08 -2.83 2.24
C ILE A 71 7.47 -1.35 2.28
N ILE A 72 6.51 -0.46 2.07
CA ILE A 72 6.73 0.99 1.99
C ILE A 72 5.61 1.70 2.74
N ASP A 73 5.94 2.69 3.55
CA ASP A 73 4.93 3.54 4.16
C ASP A 73 4.35 4.53 3.12
N ILE A 74 3.12 4.98 3.36
CA ILE A 74 2.40 5.86 2.42
C ILE A 74 3.11 7.20 2.19
N THR A 75 3.83 7.73 3.17
CA THR A 75 4.55 9.01 3.05
C THR A 75 5.66 8.86 2.01
N THR A 76 6.48 7.82 2.16
CA THR A 76 7.55 7.49 1.20
C THR A 76 6.98 7.17 -0.17
N ALA A 77 5.90 6.39 -0.24
CA ALA A 77 5.26 6.04 -1.51
C ALA A 77 4.77 7.28 -2.28
N ARG A 78 4.22 8.27 -1.57
CA ARG A 78 3.79 9.57 -2.13
C ARG A 78 4.96 10.36 -2.71
N MET A 79 6.05 10.48 -1.95
CA MET A 79 7.27 11.14 -2.44
C MET A 79 7.80 10.47 -3.72
N LEU A 80 7.76 9.14 -3.80
CA LEU A 80 8.26 8.39 -4.96
C LEU A 80 7.45 8.61 -6.25
N ILE A 81 6.19 9.03 -6.15
CA ILE A 81 5.34 9.42 -7.29
C ILE A 81 5.29 10.94 -7.51
N GLY A 82 6.08 11.71 -6.77
CA GLY A 82 6.18 13.16 -6.93
C GLY A 82 4.98 13.94 -6.36
N VAL A 83 4.32 13.41 -5.32
CA VAL A 83 3.25 14.14 -4.60
C VAL A 83 3.68 14.44 -3.16
N GLU A 84 3.04 15.46 -2.56
CA GLU A 84 3.27 15.86 -1.17
C GLU A 84 3.20 14.67 -0.21
N PRO A 85 4.07 14.57 0.81
CA PRO A 85 4.15 13.42 1.73
C PRO A 85 2.87 13.19 2.54
N TYR A 86 2.09 14.25 2.77
CA TYR A 86 0.84 14.20 3.50
C TYR A 86 -0.34 14.39 2.55
N ALA A 87 -1.47 13.75 2.88
CA ALA A 87 -2.72 14.09 2.21
C ALA A 87 -3.04 15.57 2.52
N PRO A 88 -3.50 16.36 1.53
CA PRO A 88 -3.97 17.71 1.81
C PRO A 88 -5.05 17.65 2.90
N TYR A 89 -5.04 18.61 3.82
CA TYR A 89 -6.11 18.76 4.80
C TYR A 89 -7.44 18.74 4.05
N TRP A 90 -8.38 17.91 4.51
CA TRP A 90 -9.74 17.92 3.98
C TRP A 90 -10.40 19.24 4.43
N SER A 91 -10.14 20.32 3.71
CA SER A 91 -11.00 21.51 3.73
C SER A 91 -12.27 21.07 3.03
N GLY A 92 -13.27 20.63 3.81
CA GLY A 92 -14.53 20.13 3.30
C GLY A 92 -15.01 20.98 2.12
N GLY A 93 -15.03 20.38 0.94
CA GLY A 93 -15.67 20.99 -0.20
C GLY A 93 -17.14 21.15 0.17
N ALA A 94 -17.54 22.38 0.44
CA ALA A 94 -18.89 22.82 0.15
C ALA A 94 -19.12 22.49 -1.33
N ALA A 95 -19.83 21.39 -1.58
CA ALA A 95 -20.49 21.20 -2.84
C ALA A 95 -21.64 22.22 -2.89
N GLN A 96 -21.75 22.83 -4.07
CA GLN A 96 -22.58 23.96 -4.48
C GLN A 96 -24.04 23.90 -4.00
#